data_AF-A0A953KFR0-F1
#
_entry.id   AF-A0A953KFR0-F1
#
_cell.length_a   1.000
_cell.length_b   1.000
_cell.length_c   1.000
_cell.angle_alpha   90.00
_cell.angle_beta   90.00
_cell.angle_gamma   90.00
#
_symmetry.space_group_name_H-M   'P 1'
#
loop_
_entity.id
_entity.type
_entity.pdbx_description
1 polymer ?
#
loop_
_entity_poly.entity_id
_entity_poly.type
_entity_poly.pdbx_seq_one_letter_code
_entity_poly.pdbx_strand_id
1 'polypeptide(L)'
;MRASILLPFGSLNQESGVVALVANYLRSIFPGVSQLVCNGIFSVCDRDAELSWRRDIHACQRCSHDQQRLASWANLDLMRLSTLINADEIWETKKWVTCLPSAELRTAEFHGLNLFELCKPSLENRYGSSTAVDMTHQAHEQFLRRIMLGALRMCVIGRRFNNRMLADLTLVAGETDFITASFAAQARKQGRGVALFKWDVATRAVRVHHPYNGQVFNCEFVLEDVTSMRNDVMTWPVELVNVVRDLLRFLDVSETQLKLPLAR
;
A
#
# COMPACT_ATOMS: atom_id res chain seq x y z
N MET A 1 3.70 -16.85 12.40
CA MET A 1 3.99 -15.60 11.69
C MET A 1 2.68 -14.89 11.41
N ARG A 2 2.67 -13.55 11.48
CA ARG A 2 1.57 -12.70 11.03
C ARG A 2 2.07 -11.83 9.87
N ALA A 3 1.28 -11.74 8.82
CA ALA A 3 1.58 -10.87 7.69
C ALA A 3 0.47 -9.84 7.52
N SER A 4 0.86 -8.63 7.16
CA SER A 4 -0.07 -7.56 6.83
C SER A 4 0.17 -7.07 5.42
N ILE A 5 -0.92 -6.75 4.73
CA ILE A 5 -0.88 -6.39 3.32
C ILE A 5 -1.60 -5.07 3.12
N LEU A 6 -0.97 -4.13 2.41
CA LEU A 6 -1.63 -2.95 1.88
C LEU A 6 -1.61 -2.99 0.35
N LEU A 7 -2.81 -3.08 -0.23
CA LEU A 7 -3.04 -2.88 -1.65
C LEU A 7 -3.86 -1.59 -1.78
N PRO A 8 -3.23 -0.41 -1.99
CA PRO A 8 -3.95 0.87 -2.03
C PRO A 8 -4.91 0.94 -3.22
N PHE A 9 -4.59 0.22 -4.29
CA PHE A 9 -5.30 0.13 -5.56
C PHE A 9 -5.61 -1.34 -5.86
N GLY A 10 -6.68 -1.62 -6.61
CA GLY A 10 -7.21 -2.99 -6.82
C GLY A 10 -6.30 -3.92 -7.61
N SER A 11 -6.90 -4.96 -8.21
CA SER A 11 -6.18 -6.03 -8.93
C SER A 11 -5.60 -5.62 -10.29
N LEU A 12 -5.84 -4.39 -10.76
CA LEU A 12 -5.36 -3.92 -12.05
C LEU A 12 -3.87 -3.51 -12.04
N ASN A 13 -3.27 -3.38 -10.86
CA ASN A 13 -1.84 -3.08 -10.74
C ASN A 13 -1.02 -4.37 -10.79
N GLN A 14 0.06 -4.38 -11.57
CA GLN A 14 0.93 -5.55 -11.73
C GLN A 14 1.51 -6.02 -10.39
N GLU A 15 1.92 -5.08 -9.54
CA GLU A 15 2.43 -5.39 -8.20
C GLU A 15 1.36 -6.00 -7.28
N SER A 16 0.09 -5.63 -7.41
CA SER A 16 -1.01 -6.17 -6.58
C SER A 16 -1.19 -7.66 -6.81
N GLY A 17 -0.99 -8.13 -8.05
CA GLY A 17 -1.06 -9.55 -8.39
C GLY A 17 0.04 -10.36 -7.69
N VAL A 18 1.28 -9.87 -7.72
CA VAL A 18 2.42 -10.52 -7.04
C VAL A 18 2.22 -10.53 -5.53
N VAL A 19 1.80 -9.42 -4.93
CA VAL A 19 1.53 -9.37 -3.48
C VAL A 19 0.41 -10.34 -3.09
N ALA A 20 -0.65 -10.45 -3.89
CA ALA A 20 -1.75 -11.38 -3.62
C ALA A 20 -1.33 -12.85 -3.74
N LEU A 21 -0.46 -13.20 -4.69
CA LEU A 21 0.12 -14.55 -4.78
C LEU A 21 0.92 -14.90 -3.52
N VAL A 22 1.82 -14.00 -3.11
CA VAL A 22 2.64 -14.17 -1.92
C VAL A 22 1.74 -14.28 -0.68
N ALA A 23 0.70 -13.46 -0.61
CA ALA A 23 -0.29 -13.49 0.47
C ALA A 23 -1.05 -14.81 0.55
N ASN A 24 -1.52 -15.33 -0.59
CA ASN A 24 -2.21 -16.62 -0.66
C ASN A 24 -1.28 -17.77 -0.21
N TYR A 25 -0.04 -17.77 -0.70
CA TYR A 25 0.97 -18.73 -0.26
C TYR A 25 1.21 -18.64 1.26
N LEU A 26 1.42 -17.44 1.80
CA LEU A 26 1.57 -17.22 3.24
C LEU A 26 0.33 -17.67 4.02
N ARG A 27 -0.88 -17.48 3.48
CA ARG A 27 -2.14 -17.86 4.14
C ARG A 27 -2.31 -19.37 4.27
N SER A 28 -1.74 -20.13 3.34
CA SER A 28 -1.70 -21.60 3.39
C SER A 28 -0.81 -22.13 4.51
N ILE A 29 0.17 -21.35 4.94
CA ILE A 29 1.14 -21.71 5.98
C ILE A 29 0.80 -21.06 7.33
N PHE A 30 0.29 -19.84 7.30
CA PHE A 30 0.04 -19.01 8.46
C PHE A 30 -1.42 -18.52 8.49
N PRO A 31 -2.13 -18.68 9.61
CA PRO A 31 -3.51 -18.23 9.72
C PRO A 31 -3.67 -16.71 9.81
N GLY A 32 -2.62 -15.97 10.23
CA GLY A 32 -2.70 -14.54 10.54
C GLY A 32 -2.28 -13.63 9.40
N VAL A 33 -2.91 -13.74 8.23
CA VAL A 33 -2.65 -12.86 7.07
C VAL A 33 -3.85 -11.95 6.85
N SER A 34 -3.66 -10.64 7.00
CA SER A 34 -4.74 -9.65 6.84
C SER A 34 -4.40 -8.58 5.82
N GLN A 35 -5.39 -8.21 5.02
CA GLN A 35 -5.31 -7.15 4.02
C GLN A 35 -6.07 -5.91 4.48
N LEU A 36 -5.38 -4.78 4.43
CA LEU A 36 -5.92 -3.46 4.63
C LEU A 36 -6.50 -2.95 3.30
N VAL A 37 -7.80 -2.63 3.29
CA VAL A 37 -8.53 -2.20 2.09
C VAL A 37 -9.14 -0.82 2.24
N CYS A 38 -9.09 -0.05 1.16
CA CYS A 38 -9.72 1.25 1.09
C CYS A 38 -11.21 1.11 0.78
N ASN A 39 -12.02 1.86 1.51
CA ASN A 39 -13.47 1.93 1.30
C ASN A 39 -13.94 3.38 1.09
N GLY A 40 -13.14 4.18 0.37
CA GLY A 40 -13.49 5.55 -0.03
C GLY A 40 -13.27 6.62 1.04
N ILE A 41 -12.38 6.38 2.01
CA ILE A 41 -12.18 7.29 3.15
C ILE A 41 -11.41 8.58 2.82
N PHE A 42 -10.59 8.54 1.77
CA PHE A 42 -9.81 9.69 1.32
C PHE A 42 -10.64 10.52 0.33
N SER A 43 -10.41 11.83 0.26
CA SER A 43 -11.08 12.71 -0.72
C SER A 43 -10.34 12.81 -2.06
N VAL A 44 -9.10 12.31 -2.12
CA VAL A 44 -8.22 12.26 -3.29
C VAL A 44 -7.29 11.06 -3.14
N CYS A 45 -6.80 10.50 -4.24
CA CYS A 45 -5.78 9.45 -4.28
C CYS A 45 -5.10 9.46 -5.63
N ASP A 46 -3.90 8.89 -5.73
CA ASP A 46 -3.12 8.89 -6.97
C ASP A 46 -3.78 8.14 -8.13
N ARG A 47 -4.69 7.20 -7.86
CA ARG A 47 -5.53 6.58 -8.91
C ARG A 47 -6.40 7.61 -9.65
N ASP A 48 -6.70 8.75 -9.04
CA ASP A 48 -7.44 9.81 -9.70
C ASP A 48 -6.62 10.42 -10.86
N ALA A 49 -5.29 10.26 -10.89
CA ALA A 49 -4.43 10.75 -11.98
C ALA A 49 -4.82 10.17 -13.35
N GLU A 50 -5.22 8.90 -13.40
CA GLU A 50 -5.75 8.24 -14.61
C GLU A 50 -7.01 8.93 -15.16
N LEU A 51 -7.73 9.64 -14.29
CA LEU A 51 -8.97 10.35 -14.61
C LEU A 51 -8.79 11.87 -14.51
N SER A 52 -7.59 12.38 -14.79
CA SER A 52 -7.27 13.82 -14.73
C SER A 52 -7.62 14.46 -13.37
N TRP A 53 -7.43 13.69 -12.29
CA TRP A 53 -7.75 14.05 -10.92
C TRP A 53 -9.24 14.36 -10.67
N ARG A 54 -10.12 13.83 -11.53
CA ARG A 54 -11.58 13.90 -11.39
C ARG A 54 -12.08 12.54 -10.92
N ARG A 55 -12.28 12.42 -9.61
CA ARG A 55 -12.76 11.20 -9.00
C ARG A 55 -14.25 10.98 -9.27
N ASP A 56 -14.58 9.80 -9.77
CA ASP A 56 -15.94 9.27 -9.84
C ASP A 56 -16.19 8.30 -8.66
N ILE A 57 -17.38 8.39 -8.04
CA ILE A 57 -17.79 7.47 -6.98
C ILE A 57 -17.78 6.00 -7.48
N HIS A 58 -18.12 5.77 -8.74
CA HIS A 58 -18.08 4.44 -9.33
C HIS A 58 -16.64 3.91 -9.44
N ALA A 59 -15.65 4.78 -9.66
CA ALA A 59 -14.24 4.37 -9.69
C ALA A 59 -13.77 3.88 -8.31
N CYS A 60 -14.15 4.56 -7.22
CA CYS A 60 -13.86 4.10 -5.86
C CYS A 60 -14.57 2.80 -5.51
N GLN A 61 -15.84 2.66 -5.92
CA GLN A 61 -16.60 1.43 -5.69
C GLN A 61 -16.00 0.24 -6.44
N ARG A 62 -15.62 0.40 -7.72
CA ARG A 62 -14.90 -0.62 -8.50
C ARG A 62 -13.59 -1.01 -7.82
N CYS A 63 -12.77 -0.02 -7.43
CA CYS A 63 -11.52 -0.28 -6.71
C CYS A 63 -11.72 -1.11 -5.44
N SER A 64 -12.72 -0.74 -4.62
CA SER A 64 -13.01 -1.47 -3.38
C SER A 64 -13.52 -2.88 -3.65
N HIS A 65 -14.32 -3.07 -4.70
CA HIS A 65 -14.79 -4.39 -5.13
C HIS A 65 -13.63 -5.26 -5.61
N ASP A 66 -12.71 -4.72 -6.42
CA ASP A 66 -11.53 -5.45 -6.89
C ASP A 66 -10.64 -5.88 -5.72
N GLN A 67 -10.43 -5.00 -4.73
CA GLN A 67 -9.68 -5.33 -3.51
C GLN A 67 -10.34 -6.44 -2.69
N GLN A 68 -11.67 -6.42 -2.58
CA GLN A 68 -12.44 -7.47 -1.90
C GLN A 68 -12.38 -8.80 -2.66
N ARG A 69 -12.49 -8.77 -3.99
CA ARG A 69 -12.37 -9.95 -4.85
C ARG A 69 -11.01 -10.60 -4.70
N LEU A 70 -9.95 -9.78 -4.72
CA LEU A 70 -8.58 -10.23 -4.56
C LEU A 70 -8.31 -10.85 -3.18
N ALA A 71 -8.78 -10.22 -2.11
CA ALA A 71 -8.67 -10.75 -0.77
C ALA A 71 -9.47 -12.05 -0.58
N SER A 72 -10.67 -12.12 -1.16
CA SER A 72 -11.51 -13.32 -1.11
C SER A 72 -10.85 -14.47 -1.87
N TRP A 73 -10.28 -14.19 -3.05
CA TRP A 73 -9.51 -15.16 -3.82
C TRP A 73 -8.34 -15.71 -3.01
N ALA A 74 -7.55 -14.84 -2.37
CA ALA A 74 -6.41 -15.23 -1.53
C ALA A 74 -6.79 -15.74 -0.12
N ASN A 75 -8.10 -15.84 0.20
CA ASN A 75 -8.63 -16.24 1.50
C ASN A 75 -8.08 -15.44 2.70
N LEU A 76 -7.99 -14.11 2.54
CA LEU A 76 -7.37 -13.19 3.50
C LEU A 76 -8.42 -12.52 4.41
N ASP A 77 -8.01 -12.24 5.65
CA ASP A 77 -8.82 -11.42 6.55
C ASP A 77 -8.83 -9.96 6.08
N LEU A 78 -10.02 -9.38 5.93
CA LEU A 78 -10.18 -8.00 5.46
C LEU A 78 -10.33 -7.02 6.61
N MET A 79 -9.53 -5.95 6.58
CA MET A 79 -9.70 -4.79 7.47
C MET A 79 -9.90 -3.52 6.65
N ARG A 80 -10.99 -2.79 6.92
CA ARG A 80 -11.30 -1.54 6.20
C ARG A 80 -10.61 -0.36 6.87
N LEU A 81 -10.00 0.52 6.09
CA LEU A 81 -9.35 1.75 6.58
C LEU A 81 -10.26 2.59 7.49
N SER A 82 -11.54 2.74 7.15
CA SER A 82 -12.52 3.48 7.96
C SER A 82 -12.77 2.92 9.36
N THR A 83 -12.47 1.65 9.62
CA THR A 83 -12.60 1.06 10.97
C THR A 83 -11.42 1.41 11.88
N LEU A 84 -10.39 2.05 11.32
CA LEU A 84 -9.13 2.36 12.00
C LEU A 84 -8.94 3.86 12.20
N ILE A 85 -9.98 4.67 12.01
CA ILE A 85 -10.00 6.09 12.35
C ILE A 85 -11.38 6.45 12.88
N ASN A 86 -11.45 7.16 14.00
CA ASN A 86 -12.72 7.56 14.61
C ASN A 86 -13.15 8.96 14.12
N ALA A 87 -14.36 9.39 14.51
CA ALA A 87 -14.93 10.67 14.08
C ALA A 87 -14.12 11.88 14.57
N ASP A 88 -13.61 11.83 15.79
CA ASP A 88 -12.82 12.91 16.39
C ASP A 88 -11.50 13.09 15.63
N GLU A 89 -10.79 12.00 15.34
CA GLU A 89 -9.56 12.01 14.53
C GLU A 89 -9.82 12.50 13.10
N ILE A 90 -10.97 12.15 12.50
CA ILE A 90 -11.36 12.68 11.19
C ILE A 90 -11.49 14.21 11.23
N TRP A 91 -12.07 14.75 12.31
CA TRP A 91 -12.22 16.19 12.50
C TRP A 91 -10.89 16.87 12.84
N GLU A 92 -10.10 16.29 13.75
CA GLU A 92 -8.79 16.80 14.16
C GLU A 92 -7.82 16.86 13.00
N THR A 93 -7.72 15.80 12.20
CA THR A 93 -6.85 15.77 11.02
C THR A 93 -7.28 16.80 9.99
N LYS A 94 -8.59 16.99 9.78
CA LYS A 94 -9.12 18.05 8.91
C LYS A 94 -8.74 19.42 9.44
N LYS A 95 -9.02 19.70 10.72
CA LYS A 95 -8.73 20.97 11.38
C LYS A 95 -7.25 21.30 11.30
N TRP A 96 -6.38 20.35 11.62
CA TRP A 96 -4.93 20.51 11.58
C TRP A 96 -4.47 20.97 10.19
N VAL A 97 -4.88 20.28 9.13
CA VAL A 97 -4.48 20.65 7.76
C VAL A 97 -5.10 21.96 7.31
N THR A 98 -6.35 22.27 7.68
CA THR A 98 -7.00 23.52 7.27
C THR A 98 -6.49 24.75 8.00
N CYS A 99 -6.04 24.60 9.25
CA CYS A 99 -5.57 25.70 10.08
C CYS A 99 -4.07 26.00 9.87
N LEU A 100 -3.32 25.12 9.21
CA LEU A 100 -1.91 25.39 8.89
C LEU A 100 -1.76 26.61 7.97
N PRO A 101 -0.91 27.59 8.32
CA PRO A 101 -0.53 28.67 7.41
C PRO A 101 0.11 28.10 6.12
N SER A 102 -0.15 28.73 4.98
CA SER A 102 0.38 28.25 3.68
C SER A 102 1.90 28.17 3.66
N ALA A 103 2.57 29.09 4.36
CA ALA A 103 4.03 29.13 4.50
C ALA A 103 4.61 27.90 5.22
N GLU A 104 3.82 27.24 6.07
CA GLU A 104 4.26 26.09 6.88
C GLU A 104 3.99 24.75 6.20
N LEU A 105 3.19 24.70 5.13
CA LEU A 105 2.76 23.43 4.52
C LEU A 105 3.91 22.53 4.06
N ARG A 106 5.06 23.11 3.66
CA ARG A 106 6.25 22.36 3.19
C ARG A 106 7.09 21.77 4.32
N THR A 107 7.00 22.35 5.51
CA THR A 107 7.79 21.95 6.69
C THR A 107 6.93 21.32 7.78
N ALA A 108 5.62 21.21 7.54
CA ALA A 108 4.67 20.70 8.52
C ALA A 108 4.98 19.24 8.86
N GLU A 109 5.28 19.00 10.13
CA GLU A 109 5.52 17.68 10.67
C GLU A 109 4.34 17.21 11.50
N PHE A 110 3.92 15.97 11.25
CA PHE A 110 2.96 15.28 12.11
C PHE A 110 3.62 14.08 12.76
N HIS A 111 3.69 14.08 14.09
CA HIS A 111 4.42 13.09 14.87
C HIS A 111 5.81 12.81 14.28
N GLY A 112 6.58 13.84 13.91
CA GLY A 112 7.92 13.74 13.32
C GLY A 112 7.98 13.04 11.96
N LEU A 113 6.92 13.11 11.17
CA LEU A 113 6.92 12.79 9.74
C LEU A 113 6.57 14.08 8.97
N ASN A 114 7.42 14.49 8.03
CA ASN A 114 7.13 15.61 7.16
C ASN A 114 6.09 15.18 6.12
N LEU A 115 4.88 15.75 6.18
CA LEU A 115 3.78 15.35 5.29
C LEU A 115 3.99 15.78 3.84
N PHE A 116 4.69 16.90 3.60
CA PHE A 116 5.00 17.36 2.25
C PHE A 116 5.89 16.35 1.53
N GLU A 117 6.92 15.83 2.20
CA GLU A 117 7.82 14.81 1.62
C GLU A 117 7.06 13.52 1.25
N LEU A 118 6.07 13.13 2.05
CA LEU A 118 5.21 11.97 1.74
C LEU A 118 4.31 12.21 0.51
N CYS A 119 3.95 13.47 0.25
CA CYS A 119 3.11 13.88 -0.87
C CYS A 119 3.89 14.24 -2.13
N LYS A 120 5.21 14.39 -2.03
CA LYS A 120 6.08 14.87 -3.10
C LYS A 120 5.96 14.06 -4.40
N PRO A 121 5.97 12.71 -4.38
CA PRO A 121 5.80 11.92 -5.60
C PRO A 121 4.46 12.16 -6.31
N SER A 122 3.37 12.28 -5.54
CA SER A 122 2.03 12.60 -6.07
C SER A 122 1.96 13.98 -6.72
N LEU A 123 2.68 14.96 -6.16
CA LEU A 123 2.80 16.30 -6.72
C LEU A 123 3.61 16.29 -8.03
N GLU A 124 4.72 15.54 -8.06
CA GLU A 124 5.53 15.35 -9.27
C GLU A 124 4.73 14.70 -10.38
N ASN A 125 3.95 13.67 -10.06
CA ASN A 125 3.06 13.02 -11.03
C ASN A 125 2.00 13.98 -11.59
N ARG A 126 1.48 14.91 -10.78
CA ARG A 126 0.45 15.88 -11.22
C ARG A 126 1.01 17.07 -11.99
N TYR A 127 2.12 17.64 -11.52
CA TYR A 127 2.63 18.93 -11.97
C TYR A 127 3.98 18.84 -12.70
N GLY A 128 4.51 17.64 -12.91
CA GLY A 128 5.82 17.38 -13.51
C GLY A 128 7.01 17.62 -12.56
N SER A 129 6.83 18.44 -11.53
CA SER A 129 7.81 18.65 -10.45
C SER A 129 7.14 19.11 -9.16
N SER A 130 7.61 18.62 -8.01
CA SER A 130 7.22 19.09 -6.68
C SER A 130 7.67 20.53 -6.40
N THR A 131 8.73 21.00 -7.07
CA THR A 131 9.17 22.40 -6.98
C THR A 131 8.28 23.36 -7.78
N ALA A 132 7.51 22.84 -8.75
CA ALA A 132 6.54 23.61 -9.52
C ALA A 132 5.24 23.93 -8.73
N VAL A 133 5.09 23.40 -7.51
CA VAL A 133 3.94 23.68 -6.65
C VAL A 133 4.02 25.11 -6.12
N ASP A 134 3.46 26.04 -6.88
CA ASP A 134 3.33 27.43 -6.46
C ASP A 134 2.34 27.56 -5.28
N MET A 135 2.85 27.91 -4.10
CA MET A 135 2.05 28.10 -2.89
C MET A 135 1.22 29.39 -2.89
N THR A 136 1.47 30.31 -3.83
CA THR A 136 0.65 31.50 -4.03
C THR A 136 -0.56 31.22 -4.92
N HIS A 137 -0.53 30.12 -5.70
CA HIS A 137 -1.63 29.70 -6.55
C HIS A 137 -2.64 28.86 -5.75
N GLN A 138 -3.84 29.42 -5.53
CA GLN A 138 -4.88 28.82 -4.67
C GLN A 138 -5.19 27.35 -5.01
N ALA A 139 -5.26 26.99 -6.29
CA ALA A 139 -5.56 25.60 -6.68
C ALA A 139 -4.44 24.61 -6.33
N HIS A 140 -3.17 25.04 -6.36
CA HIS A 140 -2.03 24.20 -5.99
C HIS A 140 -2.02 23.96 -4.49
N GLU A 141 -2.19 25.04 -3.72
CA GLU A 141 -2.28 24.96 -2.26
C GLU A 141 -3.45 24.06 -1.82
N GLN A 142 -4.64 24.24 -2.39
CA GLN A 142 -5.81 23.41 -2.07
C GLN A 142 -5.59 21.94 -2.41
N PHE A 143 -4.93 21.65 -3.53
CA PHE A 143 -4.59 20.28 -3.88
C PHE A 143 -3.61 19.66 -2.90
N LEU A 144 -2.53 20.39 -2.54
CA LEU A 144 -1.56 19.96 -1.55
C LEU A 144 -2.24 19.66 -0.20
N ARG A 145 -3.12 20.54 0.28
CA ARG A 145 -3.88 20.32 1.51
C ARG A 145 -4.73 19.04 1.43
N ARG A 146 -5.35 18.75 0.28
CA ARG A 146 -6.16 17.53 0.11
C ARG A 146 -5.32 16.25 0.21
N ILE A 147 -4.15 16.21 -0.44
CA ILE A 147 -3.27 15.03 -0.35
C ILE A 147 -2.59 14.94 1.02
N MET A 148 -2.21 16.06 1.65
CA MET A 148 -1.68 16.08 3.03
C MET A 148 -2.71 15.57 4.04
N LEU A 149 -4.00 15.91 3.88
CA LEU A 149 -5.07 15.35 4.70
C LEU A 149 -5.17 13.83 4.53
N GLY A 150 -5.03 13.32 3.30
CA GLY A 150 -4.98 11.89 3.03
C GLY A 150 -3.78 11.21 3.69
N ALA A 151 -2.58 11.77 3.52
CA ALA A 151 -1.33 11.30 4.12
C ALA A 151 -1.42 11.26 5.65
N LEU A 152 -1.90 12.34 6.25
CA LEU A 152 -2.10 12.47 7.70
C LEU A 152 -3.05 11.39 8.24
N ARG A 153 -4.21 11.20 7.59
CA ARG A 153 -5.15 10.14 7.96
C ARG A 153 -4.52 8.75 7.83
N MET A 154 -3.74 8.52 6.78
CA MET A 154 -3.05 7.25 6.60
C MET A 154 -1.97 7.02 7.67
N CYS A 155 -1.32 8.07 8.18
CA CYS A 155 -0.42 7.96 9.34
C CYS A 155 -1.19 7.53 10.60
N VAL A 156 -2.36 8.13 10.88
CA VAL A 156 -3.20 7.74 12.03
C VAL A 156 -3.65 6.28 11.90
N ILE A 157 -4.17 5.91 10.72
CA ILE A 157 -4.65 4.55 10.43
C ILE A 157 -3.51 3.54 10.51
N GLY A 158 -2.37 3.85 9.87
CA GLY A 158 -1.18 2.99 9.87
C GLY A 158 -0.67 2.74 11.28
N ARG A 159 -0.62 3.78 12.13
CA ARG A 159 -0.21 3.65 13.52
C ARG A 159 -1.08 2.65 14.28
N ARG A 160 -2.41 2.80 14.17
CA ARG A 160 -3.39 1.92 14.83
C ARG A 160 -3.32 0.50 14.29
N PHE A 161 -3.25 0.35 12.97
CA PHE A 161 -3.17 -0.95 12.31
C PHE A 161 -1.92 -1.73 12.71
N ASN A 162 -0.74 -1.09 12.65
CA ASN A 162 0.54 -1.72 12.98
C ASN A 162 0.59 -2.16 14.45
N ASN A 163 0.02 -1.35 15.36
CA ASN A 163 -0.08 -1.71 16.78
C ASN A 163 -1.07 -2.85 17.04
N ARG A 164 -2.15 -2.95 16.25
CA ARG A 164 -3.14 -4.02 16.38
C ARG A 164 -2.64 -5.34 15.81
N MET A 165 -2.04 -5.32 14.62
CA MET A 165 -1.63 -6.52 13.91
C MET A 165 -0.35 -7.12 14.46
N LEU A 166 0.63 -6.25 14.80
CA LEU A 166 1.99 -6.66 15.17
C LEU A 166 2.56 -7.66 14.15
N ALA A 167 2.45 -7.31 12.87
CA ALA A 167 2.89 -8.19 11.80
C ALA A 167 4.42 -8.38 11.82
N ASP A 168 4.86 -9.60 11.52
CA ASP A 168 6.26 -9.95 11.32
C ASP A 168 6.75 -9.50 9.92
N LEU A 169 5.82 -9.48 8.96
CA LEU A 169 6.07 -9.06 7.58
C LEU A 169 4.94 -8.15 7.10
N THR A 170 5.31 -7.02 6.51
CA THR A 170 4.37 -6.07 5.90
C THR A 170 4.66 -5.97 4.42
N LEU A 171 3.68 -6.33 3.58
CA LEU A 171 3.75 -6.27 2.13
C LEU A 171 2.93 -5.08 1.64
N VAL A 172 3.53 -4.20 0.86
CA VAL A 172 2.85 -3.02 0.31
C VAL A 172 3.03 -2.98 -1.19
N ALA A 173 1.93 -2.97 -1.92
CA ALA A 173 1.93 -2.70 -3.35
C ALA A 173 1.96 -1.18 -3.59
N GLY A 174 2.90 -0.72 -4.40
CA GLY A 174 3.15 0.69 -4.67
C GLY A 174 4.23 1.29 -3.77
N GLU A 175 4.74 2.45 -4.21
CA GLU A 175 5.73 3.25 -3.48
C GLU A 175 5.55 4.75 -3.74
N THR A 176 5.08 5.10 -4.94
CA THR A 176 5.07 6.48 -5.45
C THR A 176 3.78 7.24 -5.19
N ASP A 177 2.84 6.68 -4.43
CA ASP A 177 1.61 7.37 -4.03
C ASP A 177 1.67 7.76 -2.56
N PHE A 178 0.97 8.84 -2.20
CA PHE A 178 1.05 9.35 -0.83
C PHE A 178 0.45 8.38 0.20
N ILE A 179 -0.46 7.47 -0.19
CA ILE A 179 -1.11 6.52 0.73
C ILE A 179 -0.09 5.47 1.16
N THR A 180 0.59 4.84 0.19
CA THR A 180 1.63 3.84 0.48
C THR A 180 2.83 4.46 1.16
N ALA A 181 3.29 5.63 0.70
CA ALA A 181 4.40 6.35 1.31
C ALA A 181 4.10 6.67 2.78
N SER A 182 2.91 7.17 3.09
CA SER A 182 2.51 7.49 4.47
C SER A 182 2.41 6.25 5.36
N PHE A 183 1.83 5.16 4.85
CA PHE A 183 1.75 3.91 5.59
C PHE A 183 3.14 3.32 5.88
N ALA A 184 3.99 3.26 4.86
CA ALA A 184 5.34 2.72 4.97
C ALA A 184 6.21 3.56 5.93
N ALA A 185 6.14 4.89 5.84
CA ALA A 185 6.84 5.79 6.75
C ALA A 185 6.37 5.60 8.20
N GLN A 186 5.07 5.50 8.41
CA GLN A 186 4.51 5.26 9.74
C GLN A 186 4.91 3.89 10.31
N ALA A 187 4.90 2.83 9.49
CA ALA A 187 5.34 1.49 9.89
C ALA A 187 6.83 1.47 10.28
N ARG A 188 7.70 2.05 9.45
CA ARG A 188 9.14 2.18 9.73
C ARG A 188 9.40 2.97 11.01
N LYS A 189 8.64 4.05 11.24
CA LYS A 189 8.71 4.82 12.48
C LYS A 189 8.35 4.02 13.73
N GLN A 190 7.50 2.99 13.58
CA GLN A 190 7.16 2.04 14.65
C GLN A 190 8.12 0.84 14.73
N GLY A 191 9.26 0.90 14.04
CA GLY A 191 10.25 -0.18 14.00
C GLY A 191 9.77 -1.41 13.22
N ARG A 192 8.82 -1.25 12.29
CA ARG A 192 8.29 -2.36 11.46
C ARG A 192 8.96 -2.37 10.09
N GLY A 193 9.40 -3.54 9.65
CA GLY A 193 9.87 -3.76 8.28
C GLY A 193 8.72 -3.69 7.28
N VAL A 194 8.97 -3.06 6.14
CA VAL A 194 8.01 -2.92 5.03
C VAL A 194 8.68 -3.33 3.74
N ALA A 195 8.20 -4.42 3.13
CA ALA A 195 8.55 -4.81 1.79
C ALA A 195 7.68 -4.03 0.79
N LEU A 196 8.30 -3.26 -0.10
CA LEU A 196 7.62 -2.48 -1.12
C LEU A 196 7.69 -3.19 -2.46
N PHE A 197 6.57 -3.34 -3.14
CA PHE A 197 6.44 -3.97 -4.44
C PHE A 197 6.09 -2.88 -5.45
N LYS A 198 6.96 -2.68 -6.45
CA LYS A 198 6.82 -1.60 -7.41
C LYS A 198 6.97 -2.12 -8.83
N TRP A 199 5.99 -1.84 -9.67
CA TRP A 199 6.13 -2.04 -11.11
C TRP A 199 7.19 -1.10 -11.69
N ASP A 200 8.19 -1.67 -12.35
CA ASP A 200 9.19 -0.95 -13.13
C ASP A 200 8.88 -1.13 -14.62
N VAL A 201 8.46 -0.03 -15.25
CA VAL A 201 8.08 0.00 -16.66
C VAL A 201 9.27 -0.31 -17.58
N ALA A 202 10.49 0.10 -17.19
CA ALA A 202 11.68 -0.06 -18.04
C ALA A 202 12.09 -1.53 -18.15
N THR A 203 12.04 -2.25 -17.03
CA THR A 203 12.39 -3.67 -16.96
C THR A 203 11.19 -4.60 -17.13
N ARG A 204 9.96 -4.06 -17.13
CA ARG A 204 8.70 -4.82 -17.14
C ARG A 204 8.66 -5.88 -16.04
N ALA A 205 9.15 -5.54 -14.87
CA ALA A 205 9.24 -6.41 -13.71
C ALA A 205 8.69 -5.73 -12.45
N VAL A 206 8.22 -6.53 -11.49
CA VAL A 206 7.91 -6.06 -10.14
C VAL A 206 9.19 -6.08 -9.32
N ARG A 207 9.69 -4.90 -8.94
CA ARG A 207 10.81 -4.76 -8.03
C ARG A 207 10.33 -4.84 -6.59
N VAL A 208 10.92 -5.74 -5.82
CA VAL A 208 10.61 -5.97 -4.41
C VAL A 208 11.76 -5.43 -3.58
N HIS A 209 11.51 -4.38 -2.82
CA HIS A 209 12.48 -3.79 -1.92
C HIS A 209 12.46 -4.52 -0.58
N HIS A 210 13.64 -4.97 -0.12
CA HIS A 210 13.76 -5.67 1.14
C HIS A 210 13.40 -4.75 2.33
N PRO A 211 12.70 -5.25 3.36
CA PRO A 211 12.28 -4.44 4.50
C PRO A 211 13.42 -3.83 5.34
N TYR A 212 14.63 -4.40 5.30
CA TYR A 212 15.70 -4.07 6.27
C TYR A 212 17.06 -3.72 5.70
N ASN A 213 17.43 -4.20 4.50
CA ASN A 213 18.83 -4.20 4.05
C ASN A 213 19.05 -3.45 2.72
N GLY A 214 18.01 -2.80 2.19
CA GLY A 214 18.09 -2.02 0.95
C GLY A 214 18.26 -2.84 -0.33
N GLN A 215 18.32 -4.17 -0.25
CA GLN A 215 18.38 -5.02 -1.44
C GLN A 215 17.08 -4.97 -2.23
N VAL A 216 17.19 -5.27 -3.53
CA VAL A 216 16.06 -5.30 -4.46
C VAL A 216 16.05 -6.64 -5.17
N PHE A 217 14.90 -7.30 -5.18
CA PHE A 217 14.63 -8.50 -5.95
C PHE A 217 13.78 -8.13 -7.16
N ASN A 218 14.20 -8.52 -8.37
CA ASN A 218 13.44 -8.29 -9.59
C ASN A 218 12.59 -9.52 -9.90
N CYS A 219 11.28 -9.37 -9.79
CA CYS A 219 10.32 -10.40 -10.14
C CYS A 219 9.79 -10.13 -11.56
N GLU A 220 10.28 -10.87 -12.55
CA GLU A 220 9.82 -10.78 -13.95
C GLU A 220 8.44 -11.40 -14.15
N PHE A 221 7.87 -12.02 -13.11
CA PHE A 221 6.57 -12.65 -13.16
C PHE A 221 5.44 -11.61 -13.10
N VAL A 222 4.67 -11.52 -14.18
CA VAL A 222 3.55 -10.58 -14.31
C VAL A 222 2.27 -11.38 -14.56
N LEU A 223 1.27 -11.18 -13.72
CA LEU A 223 -0.07 -11.71 -13.92
C LEU A 223 -1.02 -10.57 -14.30
N GLU A 224 -1.71 -10.74 -15.43
CA GLU A 224 -2.75 -9.79 -15.84
C GLU A 224 -3.99 -9.87 -14.95
N ASP A 225 -4.40 -11.08 -14.54
CA ASP A 225 -5.46 -11.29 -13.55
C ASP A 225 -5.21 -12.53 -12.69
N VAL A 226 -4.64 -12.31 -11.50
CA VAL A 226 -4.41 -13.38 -10.52
C VAL A 226 -5.72 -14.04 -10.04
N THR A 227 -6.85 -13.33 -10.08
CA THR A 227 -8.13 -13.87 -9.61
C THR A 227 -8.74 -14.91 -10.56
N SER A 228 -8.21 -15.02 -11.78
CA SER A 228 -8.56 -16.08 -12.73
C SER A 228 -7.90 -17.43 -12.41
N MET A 229 -6.84 -17.43 -11.59
CA MET A 229 -6.12 -18.64 -11.19
C MET A 229 -6.87 -19.39 -10.09
N ARG A 230 -6.62 -20.70 -9.95
CA ARG A 230 -7.06 -21.44 -8.77
C ARG A 230 -6.38 -20.86 -7.53
N ASN A 231 -7.13 -20.69 -6.45
CA ASN A 231 -6.57 -20.22 -5.18
C ASN A 231 -5.83 -21.30 -4.40
N ASP A 232 -6.02 -22.57 -4.74
CA ASP A 232 -5.30 -23.68 -4.13
C ASP A 232 -3.83 -23.73 -4.60
N VAL A 233 -2.94 -23.35 -3.68
CA VAL A 233 -1.48 -23.33 -3.88
C VAL A 233 -0.93 -24.68 -4.33
N MET A 234 -1.59 -25.80 -3.98
CA MET A 234 -1.17 -27.13 -4.41
C MET A 234 -1.35 -27.42 -5.89
N THR A 235 -2.21 -26.64 -6.54
CA THR A 235 -2.51 -26.79 -7.97
C THR A 235 -1.66 -25.87 -8.84
N TRP A 236 -0.80 -25.05 -8.24
CA TRP A 236 0.03 -24.10 -8.97
C TRP A 236 1.19 -24.78 -9.70
N PRO A 237 1.60 -24.27 -10.88
CA PRO A 237 2.82 -24.71 -11.55
C PRO A 237 4.04 -24.61 -10.63
N VAL A 238 4.96 -25.56 -10.75
CA VAL A 238 6.16 -25.65 -9.90
C VAL A 238 7.02 -24.39 -10.06
N GLU A 239 7.07 -23.82 -11.26
CA GLU A 239 7.79 -22.59 -11.59
C GLU A 239 7.25 -21.42 -10.77
N LEU A 240 5.93 -21.29 -10.67
CA LEU A 240 5.29 -20.24 -9.87
C LEU A 240 5.58 -20.43 -8.38
N VAL A 241 5.49 -21.66 -7.89
CA VAL A 241 5.81 -21.98 -6.49
C VAL A 241 7.27 -21.64 -6.18
N ASN A 242 8.19 -21.90 -7.09
CA ASN A 242 9.61 -21.56 -6.92
C ASN A 242 9.82 -20.05 -6.87
N VAL A 243 9.21 -19.28 -7.78
CA VAL A 243 9.28 -17.81 -7.76
C VAL A 243 8.77 -17.25 -6.43
N VAL A 244 7.62 -17.72 -5.95
CA VAL A 244 7.07 -17.27 -4.66
C VAL A 244 7.99 -17.66 -3.49
N ARG A 245 8.58 -18.86 -3.52
CA ARG A 245 9.53 -19.30 -2.48
C ARG A 245 10.80 -18.47 -2.48
N ASP A 246 11.36 -18.16 -3.64
CA ASP A 246 12.57 -17.34 -3.74
C ASP A 246 12.31 -15.92 -3.26
N LEU A 247 11.13 -15.38 -3.56
CA LEU A 247 10.68 -14.10 -3.01
C LEU A 247 10.52 -14.16 -1.49
N LEU A 248 9.92 -15.21 -0.95
CA LEU A 248 9.76 -15.38 0.50
C LEU A 248 11.10 -15.56 1.23
N ARG A 249 12.04 -16.31 0.63
CA ARG A 249 13.42 -16.42 1.13
C ARG A 249 14.12 -15.06 1.10
N PHE A 250 13.94 -14.30 0.01
CA PHE A 250 14.46 -12.94 -0.08
C PHE A 250 13.89 -12.05 1.03
N LEU A 251 12.63 -12.23 1.43
CA LEU A 251 12.00 -11.51 2.55
C LEU A 251 12.29 -12.12 3.94
N ASP A 252 13.37 -12.88 4.06
CA ASP A 252 13.81 -13.54 5.31
C ASP A 252 12.79 -14.50 5.94
N VAL A 253 11.85 -15.05 5.15
CA VAL A 253 10.95 -16.12 5.62
C VAL A 253 11.69 -17.45 5.56
N SER A 254 11.98 -18.03 6.72
CA SER A 254 12.85 -19.19 6.85
C SER A 254 12.30 -20.43 6.12
N GLU A 255 13.18 -21.26 5.56
CA GLU A 255 12.75 -22.49 4.89
C GLU A 255 12.00 -23.46 5.80
N THR A 256 12.32 -23.49 7.09
CA THR A 256 11.62 -24.33 8.07
C THR A 256 10.17 -23.90 8.24
N GLN A 257 9.89 -22.61 8.11
CA GLN A 257 8.53 -22.07 8.04
C GLN A 257 7.83 -22.41 6.72
N LEU A 258 8.57 -22.43 5.60
CA LEU A 258 8.05 -22.78 4.27
C LEU A 258 7.82 -24.28 4.05
N LYS A 259 8.36 -25.14 4.93
CA LYS A 259 8.31 -26.62 4.85
C LYS A 259 7.16 -27.28 5.61
N LEU A 260 6.32 -26.51 6.32
CA LEU A 260 5.10 -27.08 6.90
C LEU A 260 4.23 -27.64 5.77
N PRO A 261 3.81 -28.92 5.85
CA PRO A 261 3.42 -29.66 4.68
C PRO A 261 2.18 -29.03 4.06
N LEU A 262 2.31 -28.60 2.81
CA LEU A 262 1.19 -28.67 1.91
C LEU A 262 0.87 -30.18 1.83
N ALA A 263 -0.15 -30.62 2.56
CA ALA A 263 -0.51 -32.04 2.65
C ALA A 263 -0.86 -32.57 1.26
N ARG A 264 -0.21 -33.68 0.86
CA ARG A 264 -0.55 -34.46 -0.34
C ARG A 264 -1.94 -35.08 -0.21
#